data_AF-A0A1G9J105-F1
#
_entry.id   AF-A0A1G9J105-F1
#
_cell.length_a   1.000
_cell.length_b   1.000
_cell.length_c   1.000
_cell.angle_alpha   90.00
_cell.angle_beta   90.00
_cell.angle_gamma   90.00
#
_symmetry.space_group_name_H-M   'P 1'
#
loop_
_entity.id
_entity.type
_entity.pdbx_description
1 polymer ?
#
loop_
_entity_poly.entity_id
_entity_poly.type
_entity_poly.pdbx_seq_one_letter_code
_entity_poly.pdbx_strand_id
1 'polypeptide(L)'
;ANGHDYWILAHAWNSDAFLVYLLTSEGITESKRMAVGSFHAKGKVSDAESMGYLKASPNGKMLAAAVYGTDRPFEVFDFDAGKGEITNARSLGNFTGQYGVSFSPDNTRLYLTGLYAHQDAYVFDLRAGTKKPLAIGEESRSGKQQLRIAGALQLGIDGRLYTSFGRAQVDGTYKLAVLETPDRPEPSPAWLTLPGRNRAPVFGLPNFMQSVFNTEKTGISSGEKTLAYPNPVSGGTLTIFRKAATAEAVRVTDLQGKDIRTGDIKLLPDRIVLNTASWPSGQTYLVQVAGVSYKIVKI
;
A
#
# COMPACT_ATOMS: atom_id res chain seq x y z
N ALA A 1 4.79 -17.43 -0.59
CA ALA A 1 4.85 -16.62 -1.83
C ALA A 1 6.14 -16.95 -2.57
N ASN A 2 6.10 -16.99 -3.91
CA ASN A 2 7.24 -17.38 -4.75
C ASN A 2 8.10 -16.19 -5.23
N GLY A 3 7.73 -14.96 -4.84
CA GLY A 3 8.51 -13.75 -5.11
C GLY A 3 8.37 -13.16 -6.51
N HIS A 4 7.53 -13.73 -7.38
CA HIS A 4 7.31 -13.23 -8.75
C HIS A 4 5.83 -13.16 -9.15
N ASP A 5 4.98 -14.03 -8.59
CA ASP A 5 3.55 -14.00 -8.83
C ASP A 5 2.79 -13.26 -7.73
N TYR A 6 1.56 -12.86 -8.06
CA TYR A 6 0.75 -12.02 -7.19
C TYR A 6 -0.68 -12.52 -7.08
N TRP A 7 -1.21 -12.43 -5.87
CA TRP A 7 -2.65 -12.64 -5.64
C TRP A 7 -3.40 -11.33 -5.85
N ILE A 8 -4.48 -11.39 -6.63
CA ILE A 8 -5.49 -10.34 -6.71
C ILE A 8 -6.72 -10.86 -5.97
N LEU A 9 -7.10 -10.14 -4.91
CA LEU A 9 -8.18 -10.53 -4.01
C LEU A 9 -9.33 -9.53 -4.14
N ALA A 10 -10.56 -10.04 -4.21
CA ALA A 10 -11.77 -9.23 -4.18
C ALA A 10 -12.85 -9.93 -3.35
N HIS A 11 -13.80 -9.16 -2.84
CA HIS A 11 -15.05 -9.72 -2.31
C HIS A 11 -16.09 -9.70 -3.43
N ALA A 12 -16.79 -10.82 -3.64
CA ALA A 12 -17.87 -10.90 -4.61
C ALA A 12 -19.08 -10.09 -4.12
N TRP A 13 -19.71 -9.35 -5.04
CA TRP A 13 -20.94 -8.63 -4.74
C TRP A 13 -22.12 -9.60 -4.60
N ASN A 14 -23.07 -9.26 -3.72
CA ASN A 14 -24.26 -10.06 -3.43
C ASN A 14 -23.92 -11.53 -3.09
N SER A 15 -22.88 -11.69 -2.28
CA SER A 15 -22.28 -12.96 -1.89
C SER A 15 -21.49 -12.76 -0.60
N ASP A 16 -21.12 -13.85 0.04
CA ASP A 16 -20.18 -14.00 1.17
C ASP A 16 -18.80 -14.54 0.71
N ALA A 17 -18.60 -14.59 -0.62
CA ALA A 17 -17.42 -15.21 -1.22
C ALA A 17 -16.32 -14.19 -1.53
N PHE A 18 -15.08 -14.59 -1.25
CA PHE A 18 -13.90 -13.97 -1.82
C PHE A 18 -13.56 -14.59 -3.17
N LEU A 19 -13.12 -13.75 -4.10
CA LEU A 19 -12.54 -14.12 -5.38
C LEU A 19 -11.02 -14.01 -5.28
N VAL A 20 -10.32 -15.09 -5.62
CA VAL A 20 -8.87 -15.18 -5.56
C VAL A 20 -8.35 -15.46 -6.96
N TYR A 21 -7.67 -14.48 -7.54
CA TYR A 21 -7.02 -14.61 -8.83
C TYR A 21 -5.50 -14.66 -8.66
N LEU A 22 -4.85 -15.50 -9.45
CA LEU A 22 -3.39 -15.53 -9.58
C LEU A 22 -2.98 -14.73 -10.81
N LEU A 23 -2.12 -13.75 -10.61
CA LEU A 23 -1.42 -13.02 -11.66
C LEU A 23 -0.01 -13.58 -11.81
N THR A 24 0.27 -14.09 -13.01
CA THR A 24 1.56 -14.65 -13.44
C THR A 24 2.07 -13.91 -14.68
N SER A 25 3.21 -14.32 -15.23
CA SER A 25 3.67 -13.85 -16.54
C SER A 25 2.71 -14.20 -17.68
N GLU A 26 1.93 -15.26 -17.53
CA GLU A 26 0.97 -15.75 -18.52
C GLU A 26 -0.38 -15.02 -18.45
N GLY A 27 -0.61 -14.22 -17.40
CA GLY A 27 -1.81 -13.41 -17.20
C GLY A 27 -2.55 -13.70 -15.90
N ILE A 28 -3.83 -13.33 -15.87
CA ILE A 28 -4.71 -13.47 -14.70
C ILE A 28 -5.57 -14.72 -14.86
N THR A 29 -5.57 -15.58 -13.84
CA THR A 29 -6.42 -16.78 -13.78
C THR A 29 -7.22 -16.79 -12.48
N GLU A 30 -8.53 -17.09 -12.55
CA GLU A 30 -9.33 -17.35 -11.34
C GLU A 30 -8.85 -18.64 -10.71
N SER A 31 -8.28 -18.53 -9.51
CA SER A 31 -7.72 -19.67 -8.80
C SER A 31 -8.76 -20.30 -7.90
N LYS A 32 -9.48 -19.48 -7.12
CA LYS A 32 -10.44 -19.94 -6.11
C LYS A 32 -11.58 -18.96 -5.91
N ARG A 33 -12.73 -19.48 -5.48
CA ARG A 33 -13.85 -18.75 -4.89
C ARG A 33 -14.16 -19.35 -3.52
N MET A 34 -14.18 -18.54 -2.48
CA MET A 34 -14.23 -19.02 -1.09
C MET A 34 -15.32 -18.28 -0.29
N ALA A 35 -16.44 -18.96 -0.01
CA ALA A 35 -17.55 -18.45 0.82
C ALA A 35 -17.19 -18.54 2.31
N VAL A 36 -16.45 -17.55 2.80
CA VAL A 36 -15.95 -17.51 4.18
C VAL A 36 -16.21 -16.18 4.89
N GLY A 37 -16.57 -15.12 4.16
CA GLY A 37 -16.83 -13.80 4.71
C GLY A 37 -18.28 -13.61 5.14
N SER A 38 -18.61 -12.38 5.51
CA SER A 38 -20.00 -11.96 5.65
C SER A 38 -20.62 -11.63 4.29
N PHE A 39 -21.94 -11.77 4.17
CA PHE A 39 -22.64 -11.42 2.94
C PHE A 39 -22.59 -9.90 2.70
N HIS A 40 -22.13 -9.48 1.51
CA HIS A 40 -22.10 -8.09 1.08
C HIS A 40 -23.21 -7.83 0.07
N ALA A 41 -24.12 -6.92 0.40
CA ALA A 41 -25.28 -6.62 -0.43
C ALA A 41 -25.67 -5.15 -0.36
N LYS A 42 -26.83 -4.83 -0.95
CA LYS A 42 -27.44 -3.52 -0.75
C LYS A 42 -27.76 -3.36 0.74
N GLY A 43 -26.94 -2.59 1.45
CA GLY A 43 -27.11 -2.32 2.87
C GLY A 43 -28.35 -1.45 3.15
N LYS A 44 -28.57 -1.16 4.44
CA LYS A 44 -29.61 -0.20 4.90
C LYS A 44 -29.44 1.20 4.31
N VAL A 45 -28.21 1.53 3.91
CA VAL A 45 -27.85 2.68 3.08
C VAL A 45 -27.52 2.12 1.69
N SER A 46 -28.18 2.63 0.64
CA SER A 46 -28.07 2.07 -0.73
C SER A 46 -26.60 1.91 -1.15
N ASP A 47 -26.25 0.69 -1.56
CA ASP A 47 -24.94 0.30 -2.11
C ASP A 47 -23.73 0.56 -1.20
N ALA A 48 -23.98 0.81 0.10
CA ALA A 48 -22.94 1.09 1.08
C ALA A 48 -21.89 -0.04 1.19
N GLU A 49 -22.31 -1.31 1.13
CA GLU A 49 -21.41 -2.45 1.34
C GLU A 49 -20.53 -2.78 0.13
N SER A 50 -20.66 -2.02 -0.97
CA SER A 50 -19.72 -2.06 -2.09
C SER A 50 -18.46 -1.21 -1.83
N MET A 51 -18.46 -0.39 -0.77
CA MET A 51 -17.38 0.52 -0.42
C MET A 51 -16.55 -0.01 0.75
N GLY A 52 -15.27 0.30 0.73
CA GLY A 52 -14.34 -0.04 1.82
C GLY A 52 -12.98 -0.49 1.29
N TYR A 53 -12.23 -1.18 2.13
CA TYR A 53 -10.89 -1.65 1.83
C TYR A 53 -10.70 -3.11 2.26
N LEU A 54 -10.00 -3.85 1.40
CA LEU A 54 -9.54 -5.21 1.63
C LEU A 54 -8.01 -5.19 1.60
N LYS A 55 -7.36 -5.64 2.68
CA LYS A 55 -5.89 -5.63 2.79
C LYS A 55 -5.37 -6.95 3.32
N ALA A 56 -4.38 -7.52 2.64
CA ALA A 56 -3.54 -8.57 3.21
C ALA A 56 -2.47 -7.94 4.12
N SER A 57 -2.08 -8.64 5.18
CA SER A 57 -0.96 -8.24 6.04
C SER A 57 0.37 -8.29 5.28
N PRO A 58 1.36 -7.44 5.62
CA PRO A 58 2.70 -7.49 5.01
C PRO A 58 3.35 -8.89 4.98
N ASN A 59 3.21 -9.68 6.05
CA ASN A 59 3.72 -11.06 6.09
C ASN A 59 2.85 -12.08 5.33
N GLY A 60 1.72 -11.66 4.76
CA GLY A 60 0.84 -12.50 3.96
C GLY A 60 0.13 -13.60 4.74
N LYS A 61 0.00 -13.46 6.07
CA LYS A 61 -0.64 -14.42 6.97
C LYS A 61 -2.08 -14.07 7.33
N MET A 62 -2.50 -12.83 7.09
CA MET A 62 -3.83 -12.34 7.44
C MET A 62 -4.42 -11.52 6.32
N LEU A 63 -5.75 -11.45 6.29
CA LEU A 63 -6.55 -10.59 5.42
C LEU A 63 -7.55 -9.85 6.30
N ALA A 64 -7.79 -8.56 6.06
CA ALA A 64 -8.79 -7.79 6.77
C ALA A 64 -9.68 -7.02 5.80
N ALA A 65 -10.99 -7.01 6.09
CA ALA A 65 -12.01 -6.37 5.29
C ALA A 65 -12.77 -5.33 6.14
N ALA A 66 -12.64 -4.06 5.77
CA ALA A 66 -13.50 -2.99 6.28
C ALA A 66 -14.56 -2.67 5.22
N VAL A 67 -15.82 -2.77 5.60
CA VAL A 67 -16.97 -2.69 4.68
C VAL A 67 -17.94 -1.63 5.15
N TYR A 68 -18.11 -0.59 4.35
CA TYR A 68 -18.97 0.52 4.70
C TYR A 68 -20.43 0.06 4.83
N GLY A 69 -21.13 0.60 5.82
CA GLY A 69 -22.47 0.16 6.16
C GLY A 69 -22.82 0.51 7.60
N THR A 70 -23.93 -0.05 8.08
CA THR A 70 -24.41 0.13 9.45
C THR A 70 -24.28 -1.18 10.19
N ASP A 71 -23.67 -1.16 11.38
CA ASP A 71 -23.53 -2.34 12.23
C ASP A 71 -22.90 -3.55 11.49
N ARG A 72 -21.85 -3.27 10.71
CA ARG A 72 -21.15 -4.26 9.89
C ARG A 72 -19.97 -4.86 10.65
N PRO A 73 -19.71 -6.17 10.54
CA PRO A 73 -18.55 -6.77 11.18
C PRO A 73 -17.27 -6.20 10.57
N PHE A 74 -16.27 -5.94 11.40
CA PHE A 74 -14.91 -5.72 10.94
C PHE A 74 -14.18 -7.06 10.93
N GLU A 75 -13.99 -7.61 9.73
CA GLU A 75 -13.58 -9.00 9.56
C GLU A 75 -12.08 -9.17 9.33
N VAL A 76 -11.52 -10.20 9.97
CA VAL A 76 -10.14 -10.62 9.84
C VAL A 76 -10.08 -12.13 9.62
N PHE A 77 -9.28 -12.54 8.66
CA PHE A 77 -9.15 -13.92 8.19
C PHE A 77 -7.69 -14.37 8.30
N ASP A 78 -7.48 -15.68 8.39
CA ASP A 78 -6.18 -16.27 8.10
C ASP A 78 -6.00 -16.31 6.58
N PHE A 79 -4.82 -15.90 6.11
CA PHE A 79 -4.46 -15.89 4.69
C PHE A 79 -3.18 -16.70 4.49
N ASP A 80 -3.19 -17.63 3.55
CA ASP A 80 -1.98 -18.31 3.09
C ASP A 80 -1.58 -17.75 1.72
N ALA A 81 -0.66 -16.79 1.72
CA ALA A 81 -0.11 -16.22 0.49
C ALA A 81 0.70 -17.21 -0.36
N GLY A 82 1.02 -18.41 0.12
CA GLY A 82 1.58 -19.51 -0.67
C GLY A 82 0.53 -20.22 -1.52
N LYS A 83 -0.72 -20.29 -1.04
CA LYS A 83 -1.81 -21.04 -1.67
C LYS A 83 -2.99 -20.19 -2.14
N GLY A 84 -3.00 -18.90 -1.84
CA GLY A 84 -4.15 -18.03 -2.06
C GLY A 84 -5.37 -18.49 -1.26
N GLU A 85 -5.17 -18.99 -0.04
CA GLU A 85 -6.24 -19.58 0.77
C GLU A 85 -6.68 -18.61 1.87
N ILE A 86 -7.99 -18.39 2.00
CA ILE A 86 -8.60 -17.52 3.01
C ILE A 86 -9.47 -18.38 3.92
N THR A 87 -9.20 -18.39 5.22
CA THR A 87 -9.92 -19.23 6.19
C THR A 87 -10.13 -18.50 7.51
N ASN A 88 -10.86 -19.13 8.44
CA ASN A 88 -10.97 -18.68 9.83
C ASN A 88 -11.42 -17.21 9.97
N ALA A 89 -12.62 -16.93 9.46
CA ALA A 89 -13.24 -15.62 9.57
C ALA A 89 -13.52 -15.26 11.04
N ARG A 90 -13.04 -14.10 11.46
CA ARG A 90 -13.20 -13.57 12.82
C ARG A 90 -13.67 -12.13 12.73
N SER A 91 -14.65 -11.76 13.55
CA SER A 91 -15.07 -10.37 13.71
C SER A 91 -14.34 -9.73 14.90
N LEU A 92 -13.81 -8.52 14.71
CA LEU A 92 -13.25 -7.69 15.80
C LEU A 92 -14.29 -6.69 16.37
N GLY A 93 -15.56 -6.96 16.11
CA GLY A 93 -16.70 -6.16 16.51
C GLY A 93 -17.46 -5.60 15.32
N ASN A 94 -18.63 -5.05 15.58
CA ASN A 94 -19.43 -4.39 14.57
C ASN A 94 -19.29 -2.87 14.64
N PHE A 95 -19.23 -2.23 13.48
CA PHE A 95 -19.01 -0.81 13.35
C PHE A 95 -19.90 -0.21 12.27
N THR A 96 -20.18 1.09 12.41
CA THR A 96 -20.92 1.86 11.41
C THR A 96 -19.95 2.79 10.68
N GLY A 97 -20.04 2.79 9.36
CA GLY A 97 -19.27 3.66 8.50
C GLY A 97 -17.79 3.30 8.34
N GLN A 98 -17.38 2.09 8.76
CA GLN A 98 -16.03 1.60 8.56
C GLN A 98 -15.63 1.65 7.08
N TYR A 99 -14.36 1.92 6.78
CA TYR A 99 -13.95 2.17 5.41
C TYR A 99 -12.49 1.80 5.15
N GLY A 100 -11.54 2.49 5.79
CA GLY A 100 -10.12 2.22 5.60
C GLY A 100 -9.63 1.14 6.56
N VAL A 101 -8.77 0.25 6.05
CA VAL A 101 -8.06 -0.74 6.88
C VAL A 101 -6.60 -0.82 6.46
N SER A 102 -5.69 -1.03 7.41
CA SER A 102 -4.29 -1.35 7.12
C SER A 102 -3.61 -2.04 8.30
N PHE A 103 -2.68 -2.95 8.01
CA PHE A 103 -1.82 -3.58 9.02
C PHE A 103 -0.57 -2.72 9.27
N SER A 104 0.00 -2.81 10.46
CA SER A 104 1.33 -2.28 10.74
C SER A 104 2.43 -3.05 9.96
N PRO A 105 3.59 -2.43 9.68
CA PRO A 105 4.74 -3.09 9.06
C PRO A 105 5.11 -4.43 9.70
N ASP A 106 5.05 -4.49 11.04
CA ASP A 106 5.40 -5.67 11.83
C ASP A 106 4.25 -6.67 12.02
N ASN A 107 3.09 -6.42 11.41
CA ASN A 107 1.88 -7.24 11.46
C ASN A 107 1.26 -7.40 12.86
N THR A 108 1.65 -6.60 13.85
CA THR A 108 1.14 -6.71 15.23
C THR A 108 -0.10 -5.87 15.49
N ARG A 109 -0.36 -4.89 14.62
CA ARG A 109 -1.47 -3.97 14.75
C ARG A 109 -2.31 -3.94 13.49
N LEU A 110 -3.58 -3.64 13.70
CA LEU A 110 -4.56 -3.42 12.64
C LEU A 110 -5.25 -2.09 12.88
N TYR A 111 -5.33 -1.29 11.85
CA TYR A 111 -5.91 0.05 11.88
C TYR A 111 -7.23 0.04 11.13
N LEU A 112 -8.24 0.71 11.69
CA LEU A 112 -9.56 0.89 11.12
C LEU A 112 -9.93 2.38 11.14
N THR A 113 -10.47 2.89 10.04
CA THR A 113 -11.00 4.25 9.95
C THR A 113 -12.40 4.23 9.35
N GLY A 114 -13.24 5.16 9.80
CA GLY A 114 -14.48 5.49 9.10
C GLY A 114 -14.24 6.24 7.79
N LEU A 115 -15.25 6.35 6.93
CA LEU A 115 -15.19 7.13 5.68
C LEU A 115 -15.05 8.63 5.96
N TYR A 116 -15.70 9.13 7.02
CA TYR A 116 -15.74 10.54 7.40
C TYR A 116 -15.22 10.76 8.83
N ALA A 117 -14.68 11.95 9.10
CA ALA A 117 -14.09 12.30 10.41
C ALA A 117 -15.07 12.33 11.61
N HIS A 118 -16.38 12.25 11.39
CA HIS A 118 -17.36 12.11 12.48
C HIS A 118 -17.59 10.65 12.89
N GLN A 119 -17.07 9.69 12.11
CA GLN A 119 -17.14 8.25 12.38
C GLN A 119 -15.90 7.78 13.14
N ASP A 120 -16.00 6.65 13.83
CA ASP A 120 -14.94 6.16 14.68
C ASP A 120 -13.72 5.61 13.92
N ALA A 121 -12.57 5.70 14.56
CA ALA A 121 -11.32 5.11 14.10
C ALA A 121 -10.62 4.43 15.28
N TYR A 122 -9.94 3.32 15.00
CA TYR A 122 -9.35 2.46 16.02
C TYR A 122 -7.99 1.91 15.60
N VAL A 123 -7.15 1.65 16.59
CA VAL A 123 -6.01 0.75 16.49
C VAL A 123 -6.29 -0.49 17.33
N PHE A 124 -6.06 -1.65 16.75
CA PHE A 124 -6.19 -2.95 17.40
C PHE A 124 -4.78 -3.50 17.64
N ASP A 125 -4.54 -4.00 18.85
CA ASP A 125 -3.39 -4.84 19.17
C ASP A 125 -3.80 -6.30 18.95
N LEU A 126 -3.27 -6.91 17.89
CA LEU A 126 -3.64 -8.26 17.47
C LEU A 126 -3.09 -9.34 18.42
N ARG A 127 -2.06 -9.03 19.21
CA ARG A 127 -1.48 -9.96 20.19
C ARG A 127 -2.25 -9.93 21.50
N ALA A 128 -2.57 -8.73 21.97
CA ALA A 128 -3.31 -8.53 23.21
C ALA A 128 -4.83 -8.70 23.05
N GLY A 129 -5.34 -8.67 21.81
CA GLY A 129 -6.78 -8.72 21.56
C GLY A 129 -7.52 -7.47 22.05
N THR A 130 -6.83 -6.32 22.10
CA THR A 130 -7.40 -5.06 22.60
C THR A 130 -7.53 -4.03 21.49
N LYS A 131 -8.39 -3.02 21.69
CA LYS A 131 -8.52 -1.89 20.76
C LYS A 131 -8.57 -0.56 21.52
N LYS A 132 -8.09 0.50 20.88
CA LYS A 132 -8.15 1.87 21.40
C LYS A 132 -8.62 2.84 20.31
N PRO A 133 -9.33 3.93 20.66
CA PRO A 133 -9.65 4.99 19.71
C PRO A 133 -8.38 5.59 19.09
N LEU A 134 -8.45 5.91 17.81
CA LEU A 134 -7.38 6.58 17.06
C LEU A 134 -7.80 8.01 16.74
N ALA A 135 -7.06 8.98 17.27
CA ALA A 135 -7.28 10.39 17.04
C ALA A 135 -5.95 11.12 16.84
N ILE A 136 -5.99 12.26 16.16
CA ILE A 136 -4.86 13.17 15.96
C ILE A 136 -5.16 14.51 16.64
N GLY A 137 -4.17 15.01 17.38
CA GLY A 137 -4.26 16.33 18.01
C GLY A 137 -4.18 17.46 16.98
N GLU A 138 -4.95 18.51 17.19
CA GLU A 138 -4.87 19.74 16.43
C GLU A 138 -4.98 20.96 17.35
N GLU A 139 -4.14 21.97 17.11
CA GLU A 139 -4.31 23.29 17.72
C GLU A 139 -5.26 24.13 16.87
N SER A 140 -6.29 24.67 17.51
CA SER A 140 -7.26 25.56 16.90
C SER A 140 -7.38 26.86 17.70
N ARG A 141 -8.07 27.87 17.14
CA ARG A 141 -8.36 29.12 17.86
C ARG A 141 -9.16 28.90 19.14
N SER A 142 -9.92 27.79 19.25
CA SER A 142 -10.66 27.41 20.46
C SER A 142 -9.90 26.45 21.38
N GLY A 143 -8.61 26.23 21.14
CA GLY A 143 -7.74 25.36 21.94
C GLY A 143 -7.39 24.05 21.25
N LYS A 144 -6.83 23.11 22.02
CA LYS A 144 -6.43 21.78 21.54
C LYS A 144 -7.67 20.89 21.35
N GLN A 145 -7.85 20.37 20.15
CA GLN A 145 -8.91 19.41 19.81
C GLN A 145 -8.31 18.07 19.42
N GLN A 146 -9.06 17.00 19.66
CA GLN A 146 -8.77 15.66 19.15
C GLN A 146 -9.69 15.38 17.98
N LEU A 147 -9.12 15.16 16.80
CA LEU A 147 -9.86 14.84 15.60
C LEU A 147 -9.73 13.36 15.29
N ARG A 148 -10.83 12.73 14.89
CA ARG A 148 -10.77 11.36 14.39
C ARG A 148 -10.15 11.33 13.01
N ILE A 149 -9.37 10.29 12.78
CA ILE A 149 -8.76 10.01 11.48
C ILE A 149 -9.79 9.30 10.59
N ALA A 150 -9.81 9.57 9.29
CA ALA A 150 -10.82 9.05 8.37
C ALA A 150 -10.26 8.73 6.98
N GLY A 151 -11.09 8.06 6.17
CA GLY A 151 -10.81 7.70 4.80
C GLY A 151 -9.87 6.49 4.68
N ALA A 152 -9.23 6.34 3.52
CA ALA A 152 -8.32 5.24 3.24
C ALA A 152 -7.10 5.25 4.16
N LEU A 153 -6.58 4.06 4.46
CA LEU A 153 -5.30 3.87 5.13
C LEU A 153 -4.33 3.20 4.16
N GLN A 154 -3.08 3.67 4.13
CA GLN A 154 -2.08 3.15 3.22
C GLN A 154 -0.69 3.17 3.85
N LEU A 155 -0.10 1.98 3.97
CA LEU A 155 1.26 1.82 4.46
C LEU A 155 2.26 2.28 3.39
N GLY A 156 3.21 3.12 3.78
CA GLY A 156 4.28 3.64 2.93
C GLY A 156 5.56 2.81 3.03
N ILE A 157 6.47 3.01 2.07
CA ILE A 157 7.78 2.34 2.02
C ILE A 157 8.72 2.76 3.16
N ASP A 158 8.44 3.91 3.76
CA ASP A 158 9.12 4.43 4.94
C ASP A 158 8.59 3.83 6.25
N GLY A 159 7.67 2.86 6.18
CA GLY A 159 7.07 2.20 7.34
C GLY A 159 6.05 3.06 8.07
N ARG A 160 5.63 4.21 7.51
CA ARG A 160 4.59 5.07 8.08
C ARG A 160 3.22 4.76 7.49
N LEU A 161 2.16 4.99 8.26
CA LEU A 161 0.80 4.79 7.79
C LEU A 161 0.16 6.13 7.43
N TYR A 162 -0.25 6.28 6.18
CA TYR A 162 -0.86 7.49 5.65
C TYR A 162 -2.36 7.35 5.59
N THR A 163 -3.08 8.44 5.87
CA THR A 163 -4.53 8.45 5.76
C THR A 163 -4.94 9.37 4.62
N SER A 164 -6.06 9.07 3.96
CA SER A 164 -6.76 10.08 3.18
C SER A 164 -7.51 11.02 4.12
N PHE A 165 -8.46 11.78 3.58
CA PHE A 165 -9.28 12.72 4.30
C PHE A 165 -8.46 13.89 4.84
N GLY A 166 -7.58 14.41 3.97
CA GLY A 166 -6.75 15.53 4.35
C GLY A 166 -7.56 16.79 4.59
N ARG A 167 -7.10 17.58 5.55
CA ARG A 167 -7.87 18.68 6.13
C ARG A 167 -7.33 20.01 5.63
N ALA A 168 -8.24 20.91 5.27
CA ALA A 168 -7.91 22.31 5.05
C ALA A 168 -7.48 22.93 6.39
N GLN A 169 -6.33 23.59 6.38
CA GLN A 169 -5.76 24.26 7.53
C GLN A 169 -6.10 25.75 7.48
N VAL A 170 -5.96 26.43 8.62
CA VAL A 170 -6.28 27.88 8.75
C VAL A 170 -5.45 28.74 7.79
N ASP A 171 -4.25 28.28 7.44
CA ASP A 171 -3.33 28.91 6.48
C ASP A 171 -3.64 28.59 5.00
N GLY A 172 -4.73 27.88 4.72
CA GLY A 172 -5.13 27.48 3.36
C GLY A 172 -4.38 26.26 2.83
N THR A 173 -3.46 25.66 3.59
CA THR A 173 -2.78 24.41 3.21
C THR A 173 -3.66 23.20 3.43
N TYR A 174 -3.34 22.10 2.75
CA TYR A 174 -3.96 20.80 3.00
C TYR A 174 -2.94 19.83 3.57
N LYS A 175 -3.30 19.17 4.67
CA LYS A 175 -2.45 18.20 5.35
C LYS A 175 -3.11 16.83 5.42
N LEU A 176 -2.30 15.78 5.35
CA LEU A 176 -2.71 14.41 5.63
C LEU A 176 -2.35 14.03 7.05
N ALA A 177 -3.14 13.17 7.69
CA ALA A 177 -2.67 12.51 8.90
C ALA A 177 -1.72 11.38 8.50
N VAL A 178 -0.61 11.28 9.21
CA VAL A 178 0.37 10.20 9.11
C VAL A 178 0.61 9.63 10.50
N LEU A 179 0.59 8.31 10.64
CA LEU A 179 1.09 7.64 11.84
C LEU A 179 2.56 7.35 11.62
N GLU A 180 3.42 8.05 12.34
CA GLU A 180 4.88 7.95 12.19
C GLU A 180 5.45 6.66 12.78
N THR A 181 4.74 6.07 13.75
CA THR A 181 5.18 4.88 14.50
C THR A 181 4.07 3.83 14.58
N PRO A 182 3.61 3.27 13.43
CA PRO A 182 2.46 2.37 13.40
C PRO A 182 2.68 1.00 14.06
N ASP A 183 3.91 0.66 14.48
CA ASP A 183 4.18 -0.56 15.24
C ASP A 183 4.01 -0.35 16.77
N ARG A 184 3.98 0.90 17.24
CA ARG A 184 4.06 1.20 18.69
C ARG A 184 2.71 1.19 19.40
N PRO A 185 2.69 0.74 20.69
CA PRO A 185 1.88 1.23 21.78
C PRO A 185 0.73 2.17 21.44
N GLU A 186 1.20 3.40 21.46
CA GLU A 186 0.54 4.63 21.15
C GLU A 186 1.18 5.10 19.83
N PRO A 187 0.52 4.87 18.67
CA PRO A 187 1.02 5.38 17.41
C PRO A 187 1.12 6.91 17.49
N SER A 188 2.13 7.50 16.84
CA SER A 188 2.35 8.94 16.83
C SER A 188 1.73 9.58 15.59
N PRO A 189 0.47 10.07 15.66
CA PRO A 189 -0.16 10.77 14.56
C PRO A 189 0.43 12.18 14.41
N ALA A 190 0.74 12.56 13.18
CA ALA A 190 1.24 13.88 12.81
C ALA A 190 0.55 14.37 11.53
N TRP A 191 0.56 15.68 11.32
CA TRP A 191 0.07 16.28 10.09
C TRP A 191 1.21 16.44 9.09
N LEU A 192 1.06 15.85 7.91
CA LEU A 192 2.00 15.96 6.80
C LEU A 192 1.47 16.93 5.74
N THR A 193 2.23 17.97 5.45
CA THR A 193 1.99 18.84 4.30
C THR A 193 2.49 18.16 3.03
N LEU A 194 1.63 18.03 2.01
CA LEU A 194 2.04 17.53 0.71
C LEU A 194 2.72 18.66 -0.10
N PRO A 195 4.00 18.51 -0.50
CA PRO A 195 4.69 19.54 -1.27
C PRO A 195 4.02 19.74 -2.65
N GLY A 196 3.86 21.00 -3.05
CA GLY A 196 3.36 21.36 -4.37
C GLY A 196 1.88 21.05 -4.64
N ARG A 197 1.08 20.75 -3.60
CA ARG A 197 -0.37 20.51 -3.74
C ARG A 197 -1.19 21.37 -2.80
N ASN A 198 -2.10 22.17 -3.36
CA ASN A 198 -3.14 22.89 -2.63
C ASN A 198 -4.41 22.05 -2.42
N ARG A 199 -4.31 20.72 -2.48
CA ARG A 199 -5.42 19.78 -2.29
C ARG A 199 -4.92 18.47 -1.69
N ALA A 200 -5.72 17.86 -0.82
CA ALA A 200 -5.46 16.53 -0.29
C ALA A 200 -6.44 15.48 -0.85
N PRO A 201 -6.03 14.20 -0.93
CA PRO A 201 -6.96 13.09 -1.15
C PRO A 201 -8.06 13.08 -0.09
N VAL A 202 -9.30 12.87 -0.53
CA VAL A 202 -10.49 12.87 0.33
C VAL A 202 -10.81 11.45 0.79
N PHE A 203 -11.22 10.57 -0.14
CA PHE A 203 -11.67 9.22 0.24
C PHE A 203 -10.65 8.12 -0.02
N GLY A 204 -9.80 8.25 -1.04
CA GLY A 204 -8.95 7.15 -1.50
C GLY A 204 -7.46 7.48 -1.44
N LEU A 205 -6.66 6.44 -1.29
CA LEU A 205 -5.24 6.40 -1.62
C LEU A 205 -5.00 5.27 -2.64
N PRO A 206 -3.93 5.33 -3.46
CA PRO A 206 -3.65 4.26 -4.41
C PRO A 206 -3.46 2.93 -3.68
N ASN A 207 -3.95 1.84 -4.26
CA ASN A 207 -3.78 0.50 -3.71
C ASN A 207 -2.50 -0.13 -4.29
N PHE A 208 -1.61 -0.62 -3.43
CA PHE A 208 -0.39 -1.31 -3.82
C PHE A 208 -0.14 -2.51 -2.92
N MET A 209 0.69 -3.44 -3.40
CA MET A 209 0.99 -4.70 -2.72
C MET A 209 1.64 -4.44 -1.36
N GLN A 210 1.08 -5.04 -0.31
CA GLN A 210 1.54 -4.78 1.07
C GLN A 210 2.80 -5.58 1.43
N SER A 211 3.06 -6.69 0.71
CA SER A 211 4.18 -7.60 0.99
C SER A 211 5.56 -6.95 0.89
N VAL A 212 5.69 -5.88 0.10
CA VAL A 212 6.97 -5.15 -0.02
C VAL A 212 7.36 -4.42 1.27
N PHE A 213 6.42 -4.18 2.17
CA PHE A 213 6.59 -3.44 3.43
C PHE A 213 6.77 -4.34 4.66
N ASN A 214 6.88 -5.66 4.47
CA ASN A 214 7.08 -6.57 5.59
C ASN A 214 8.44 -6.31 6.26
N THR A 215 8.43 -5.86 7.52
CA THR A 215 9.64 -5.60 8.31
C THR A 215 10.07 -6.80 9.16
N GLU A 216 9.24 -7.85 9.24
CA GLU A 216 9.70 -9.15 9.72
C GLU A 216 10.84 -9.58 8.80
N LYS A 217 12.07 -9.62 9.33
CA LYS A 217 13.24 -10.17 8.65
C LYS A 217 12.99 -11.65 8.38
N THR A 218 12.21 -11.96 7.36
CA THR A 218 12.24 -13.30 6.78
C THR A 218 13.67 -13.48 6.30
N GLY A 219 14.38 -14.49 6.82
CA GLY A 219 15.74 -14.86 6.42
C GLY A 219 15.85 -15.29 4.95
N ILE A 220 14.83 -14.99 4.14
CA ILE A 220 14.90 -15.01 2.70
C ILE A 220 15.61 -13.72 2.33
N SER A 221 16.90 -13.81 2.01
CA SER A 221 17.55 -12.76 1.24
C SER A 221 16.75 -12.59 -0.05
N SER A 222 15.80 -11.65 -0.07
CA SER A 222 15.37 -11.10 -1.34
C SER A 222 16.67 -10.59 -1.96
N GLY A 223 17.12 -11.21 -3.05
CA GLY A 223 18.22 -10.66 -3.84
C GLY A 223 18.01 -9.17 -3.95
N GLU A 224 19.07 -8.39 -3.69
CA GLU A 224 19.05 -6.94 -3.46
C GLU A 224 17.78 -6.29 -4.06
N LYS A 225 16.84 -5.87 -3.20
CA LYS A 225 15.64 -5.15 -3.68
C LYS A 225 16.13 -3.82 -4.27
N THR A 226 16.32 -3.82 -5.57
CA THR A 226 16.86 -2.69 -6.31
C THR A 226 15.72 -1.89 -6.94
N LEU A 227 15.59 -0.64 -6.55
CA LEU A 227 14.59 0.29 -7.07
C LEU A 227 15.18 1.04 -8.28
N ALA A 228 14.41 1.20 -9.35
CA ALA A 228 14.72 2.09 -10.46
C ALA A 228 13.75 3.29 -10.42
N TYR A 229 14.27 4.51 -10.29
CA TYR A 229 13.47 5.72 -10.12
C TYR A 229 14.09 6.93 -10.85
N PRO A 230 13.28 7.80 -11.47
CA PRO A 230 11.84 7.64 -11.69
C PRO A 230 11.55 6.55 -12.74
N ASN A 231 10.38 5.92 -12.66
CA ASN A 231 9.88 5.02 -13.69
C ASN A 231 8.34 5.10 -13.70
N PRO A 232 7.70 5.77 -14.67
CA PRO A 232 8.29 6.27 -15.92
C PRO A 232 9.31 7.40 -15.75
N VAL A 233 10.32 7.41 -16.61
CA VAL A 233 11.34 8.46 -16.71
C VAL A 233 10.79 9.57 -17.62
N SER A 234 10.48 10.73 -17.04
CA SER A 234 10.17 11.95 -17.81
C SER A 234 11.36 12.92 -17.88
N GLY A 235 12.27 12.87 -16.89
CA GLY A 235 13.48 13.69 -16.85
C GLY A 235 14.65 13.08 -17.63
N GLY A 236 15.81 13.75 -17.60
CA GLY A 236 17.05 13.27 -18.25
C GLY A 236 17.84 12.22 -17.45
N THR A 237 17.29 11.70 -16.34
CA THR A 237 18.06 10.89 -15.38
C THR A 237 17.23 9.72 -14.86
N LEU A 238 17.86 8.56 -14.73
CA LEU A 238 17.35 7.37 -14.05
C LEU A 238 18.34 6.95 -12.95
N THR A 239 17.84 6.65 -11.76
CA THR A 239 18.62 6.15 -10.63
C THR A 239 18.25 4.70 -10.33
N ILE A 240 19.24 3.82 -10.28
CA ILE A 240 19.10 2.43 -9.84
C ILE A 240 19.74 2.30 -8.46
N PHE A 241 18.93 2.08 -7.43
CA PHE A 241 19.39 1.93 -6.04
C PHE A 241 19.90 0.51 -5.81
N ARG A 242 21.21 0.34 -6.00
CA ARG A 242 21.96 -0.91 -5.80
C ARG A 242 23.36 -0.56 -5.33
N LYS A 243 23.95 -1.39 -4.46
CA LYS A 243 25.38 -1.26 -4.14
C LYS A 243 26.20 -1.26 -5.43
N ALA A 244 27.17 -0.37 -5.52
CA ALA A 244 28.08 -0.33 -6.65
C ALA A 244 28.89 -1.63 -6.70
N ALA A 245 28.50 -2.55 -7.58
CA ALA A 245 29.40 -3.59 -8.06
C ALA A 245 30.39 -2.92 -9.02
N THR A 246 31.67 -3.24 -8.86
CA THR A 246 32.78 -2.75 -9.69
C THR A 246 32.43 -2.76 -11.17
N ALA A 247 32.44 -1.60 -11.85
CA ALA A 247 32.34 -1.42 -13.30
C ALA A 247 31.67 -2.55 -14.12
N GLU A 248 30.56 -3.11 -13.65
CA GLU A 248 29.79 -4.06 -14.44
C GLU A 248 29.14 -3.25 -15.56
N ALA A 249 29.26 -3.73 -16.79
CA ALA A 249 28.74 -3.04 -17.95
C ALA A 249 27.21 -2.89 -17.80
N VAL A 250 26.75 -1.70 -17.45
CA VAL A 250 25.33 -1.36 -17.57
C VAL A 250 25.01 -1.46 -19.05
N ARG A 251 24.11 -2.38 -19.40
CA ARG A 251 23.62 -2.52 -20.77
C ARG A 251 22.20 -2.00 -20.83
N VAL A 252 21.89 -1.19 -21.83
CA VAL A 252 20.52 -0.73 -22.07
C VAL A 252 20.13 -1.16 -23.46
N THR A 253 18.99 -1.84 -23.56
CA THR A 253 18.40 -2.21 -24.85
C THR A 253 16.96 -1.73 -24.95
N ASP A 254 16.44 -1.58 -26.17
CA ASP A 254 15.00 -1.59 -26.37
C ASP A 254 14.43 -3.02 -26.22
N LEU A 255 13.11 -3.16 -26.35
CA LEU A 255 12.43 -4.46 -26.25
C LEU A 255 12.73 -5.40 -27.44
N GLN A 256 13.31 -4.87 -28.53
CA GLN A 256 13.77 -5.63 -29.67
C GLN A 256 15.22 -6.09 -29.51
N GLY A 257 15.87 -5.76 -28.39
CA GLY A 257 17.24 -6.16 -28.07
C GLY A 257 18.32 -5.28 -28.70
N LYS A 258 17.96 -4.15 -29.32
CA LYS A 258 18.93 -3.20 -29.87
C LYS A 258 19.54 -2.38 -28.74
N ASP A 259 20.86 -2.27 -28.74
CA ASP A 259 21.59 -1.46 -27.76
C ASP A 259 21.27 0.03 -27.88
N ILE A 260 21.07 0.66 -26.73
CA ILE A 260 20.77 2.08 -26.57
C ILE A 260 21.99 2.73 -25.94
N ARG A 261 22.50 3.75 -26.62
CA ARG A 261 23.58 4.58 -26.06
C ARG A 261 23.07 5.35 -24.85
N THR A 262 23.55 4.97 -23.68
CA THR A 262 23.46 5.78 -22.47
C THR A 262 24.50 6.89 -22.51
N GLY A 263 24.15 8.06 -22.01
CA GLY A 263 25.14 9.08 -21.70
C GLY A 263 25.97 8.68 -20.48
N ASP A 264 26.42 9.69 -19.73
CA ASP A 264 27.22 9.47 -18.51
C ASP A 264 26.53 8.50 -17.52
N ILE A 265 27.34 7.58 -16.99
CA ILE A 265 26.97 6.66 -15.93
C ILE A 265 27.77 7.05 -14.70
N LYS A 266 27.09 7.43 -13.62
CA LYS A 266 27.73 7.73 -12.33
C LYS A 266 27.51 6.56 -11.37
N LEU A 267 28.59 5.91 -10.96
CA LEU A 267 28.58 4.88 -9.94
C LEU A 267 28.79 5.53 -8.56
N LEU A 268 27.82 5.40 -7.67
CA LEU A 268 27.88 5.85 -6.28
C LEU A 268 27.79 4.62 -5.36
N PRO A 269 28.27 4.70 -4.10
CA PRO A 269 28.35 3.54 -3.21
C PRO A 269 27.05 2.74 -3.06
N ASP A 270 25.91 3.41 -3.14
CA ASP A 270 24.56 2.85 -2.93
C ASP A 270 23.64 2.93 -4.17
N ARG A 271 24.11 3.50 -5.29
CA ARG A 271 23.27 3.69 -6.48
C ARG A 271 24.07 3.91 -7.77
N ILE A 272 23.42 3.66 -8.90
CA ILE A 272 23.89 3.93 -10.26
C ILE A 272 22.98 5.00 -10.85
N VAL A 273 23.56 6.06 -11.41
CA VAL A 273 22.79 7.14 -12.05
C VAL A 273 23.09 7.15 -13.54
N LEU A 274 22.06 6.98 -14.36
CA LEU A 274 22.11 6.94 -15.81
C LEU A 274 21.54 8.22 -16.41
N ASN A 275 22.27 8.83 -17.34
CA ASN A 275 21.73 9.86 -18.20
C ASN A 275 20.86 9.23 -19.30
N THR A 276 19.58 9.60 -19.31
CA THR A 276 18.54 9.10 -20.23
C THR A 276 18.06 10.17 -21.22
N ALA A 277 18.74 11.32 -21.31
CA ALA A 277 18.34 12.41 -22.20
C ALA A 277 18.36 12.01 -23.68
N SER A 278 19.24 11.08 -24.06
CA SER A 278 19.35 10.55 -25.43
C SER A 278 18.34 9.46 -25.75
N TRP A 279 17.56 8.98 -24.78
CA TRP A 279 16.64 7.86 -24.98
C TRP A 279 15.35 8.37 -25.65
N PRO A 280 14.95 7.81 -26.81
CA PRO A 280 13.64 8.08 -27.39
C PRO A 280 12.48 7.94 -26.37
N SER A 281 11.59 8.91 -26.34
CA SER A 281 10.36 8.84 -25.52
C SER A 281 9.29 7.96 -26.16
N GLY A 282 8.30 7.56 -25.36
CA GLY A 282 7.17 6.75 -25.81
C GLY A 282 7.46 5.25 -25.92
N GLN A 283 8.56 4.76 -25.34
CA GLN A 283 8.95 3.36 -25.40
C GLN A 283 9.53 2.82 -24.10
N THR A 284 9.62 1.49 -24.03
CA THR A 284 10.16 0.75 -22.88
C THR A 284 11.56 0.23 -23.19
N TYR A 285 12.44 0.32 -22.20
CA TYR A 285 13.81 -0.13 -22.24
C TYR A 285 14.04 -1.23 -21.22
N LEU A 286 15.00 -2.11 -21.53
CA LEU A 286 15.57 -3.05 -20.59
C LEU A 286 16.94 -2.54 -20.16
N VAL A 287 17.08 -2.15 -18.90
CA VAL A 287 18.37 -1.83 -18.30
C VAL A 287 18.87 -3.07 -17.57
N GLN A 288 20.08 -3.52 -17.86
CA GLN A 288 20.69 -4.70 -17.26
C GLN A 288 21.91 -4.29 -16.44
N VAL A 289 21.95 -4.71 -15.18
CA VAL A 289 23.05 -4.45 -14.23
C VAL A 289 23.27 -5.71 -13.40
N ALA A 290 24.48 -6.25 -13.36
CA ALA A 290 24.80 -7.47 -12.59
C ALA A 290 23.87 -8.68 -12.88
N GLY A 291 23.43 -8.85 -14.12
CA GLY A 291 22.46 -9.89 -14.47
C GLY A 291 21.02 -9.63 -13.99
N VAL A 292 20.73 -8.48 -13.37
CA VAL A 292 19.37 -8.05 -13.02
C VAL A 292 18.85 -7.09 -14.07
N SER A 293 17.61 -7.30 -14.50
CA SER A 293 16.97 -6.50 -15.55
C SER A 293 15.87 -5.60 -14.98
N TYR A 294 15.86 -4.34 -15.39
CA TYR A 294 14.87 -3.33 -15.02
C TYR A 294 14.12 -2.90 -16.29
N LYS A 295 12.79 -3.03 -16.28
CA LYS A 295 11.94 -2.47 -17.35
C LYS A 295 11.67 -1.00 -17.06
N ILE A 296 12.15 -0.11 -17.92
CA ILE A 296 12.06 1.35 -17.74
C ILE A 296 11.20 1.94 -18.85
N VAL A 297 10.13 2.63 -18.47
CA VAL A 297 9.29 3.37 -19.43
C VAL A 297 9.85 4.79 -19.56
N LYS A 298 10.13 5.24 -20.78
CA LYS A 298 10.47 6.64 -21.07
C LYS A 298 9.23 7.33 -21.62
N ILE A 299 8.78 8.36 -20.93
CA ILE A 299 7.66 9.22 -21.37
C ILE A 299 8.15 10.57 -21.86
#